data_AF-A0A7R9P234-F1
#
_entry.id   AF-A0A7R9P234-F1
#
_cell.length_a   1.000
_cell.length_b   1.000
_cell.length_c   1.000
_cell.angle_alpha   90.00
_cell.angle_beta   90.00
_cell.angle_gamma   90.00
#
_symmetry.space_group_name_H-M   'P 1'
#
loop_
_entity.id
_entity.type
_entity.pdbx_description
1 polymer ?
#
loop_
_entity_poly.entity_id
_entity_poly.type
_entity_poly.pdbx_seq_one_letter_code
_entity_poly.pdbx_strand_id
1 'polypeptide(L)'
;MWSWKALLLIFFVGVTASDNPAWKINKEYKYSVTGRTLTALHQVSNQYAGILIRASLSLRLKSPNSLIAKISKPQYASIHTKLPGWSAPIPDRETHWNQLPLSEKPWEIKLKDGLVS
;
A
#
# COMPACT_ATOMS: atom_id res chain seq x y z
N MET A 1 -33.00 -24.81 -43.82
CA MET A 1 -32.83 -23.37 -44.10
C MET A 1 -32.09 -22.76 -42.91
N TRP A 2 -30.78 -22.65 -43.01
CA TRP A 2 -29.88 -22.27 -41.92
C TRP A 2 -30.03 -20.77 -41.65
N SER A 3 -30.56 -20.45 -40.48
CA SER A 3 -31.05 -19.13 -40.12
C SER A 3 -29.92 -18.11 -39.93
N TRP A 4 -29.91 -17.07 -40.78
CA TRP A 4 -29.15 -15.81 -40.69
C TRP A 4 -29.09 -15.21 -39.26
N LYS A 5 -30.08 -15.52 -38.41
CA LYS A 5 -30.14 -15.11 -37.00
C LYS A 5 -28.92 -15.55 -36.16
N ALA A 6 -28.24 -16.64 -36.54
CA ALA A 6 -27.05 -17.12 -35.82
C ALA A 6 -25.84 -16.19 -36.00
N LEU A 7 -25.73 -15.47 -37.13
CA LEU A 7 -24.62 -14.54 -37.40
C LEU A 7 -24.71 -13.25 -36.57
N LEU A 8 -25.93 -12.83 -36.18
CA LEU A 8 -26.12 -11.66 -35.32
C LEU A 8 -25.75 -11.89 -33.85
N LEU A 9 -25.76 -13.15 -33.40
CA LEU A 9 -25.36 -13.49 -32.02
C LEU A 9 -23.84 -13.46 -31.80
N ILE A 10 -23.03 -13.57 -32.86
CA ILE A 10 -21.56 -13.58 -32.75
C ILE A 10 -20.99 -12.16 -32.67
N PHE A 11 -21.72 -11.14 -33.15
CA PHE A 11 -21.31 -9.74 -33.03
C PHE A 11 -21.56 -9.12 -31.65
N PHE A 12 -22.25 -9.82 -30.75
CA PHE A 12 -22.45 -9.44 -29.35
C PHE A 12 -21.55 -10.24 -28.39
N VAL A 13 -20.37 -10.69 -28.83
CA VAL A 13 -19.27 -10.88 -27.88
C VAL A 13 -18.78 -9.47 -27.53
N GLY A 14 -19.56 -8.81 -26.67
CA GLY A 14 -19.19 -7.54 -26.07
C GLY A 14 -17.83 -7.73 -25.44
N VAL A 15 -16.87 -6.96 -25.93
CA VAL A 15 -15.54 -6.81 -25.34
C VAL A 15 -15.75 -6.65 -23.84
N THR A 16 -15.42 -7.68 -23.06
CA THR A 16 -15.19 -7.50 -21.64
C THR A 16 -13.89 -6.73 -21.57
N ALA A 17 -13.97 -5.40 -21.76
CA ALA A 17 -12.94 -4.52 -21.27
C ALA A 17 -12.76 -4.95 -19.82
N SER A 18 -11.55 -5.32 -19.44
CA SER A 18 -11.22 -5.64 -18.06
C SER A 18 -11.39 -4.35 -17.25
N ASP A 19 -12.63 -3.99 -16.96
CA ASP A 19 -13.04 -2.83 -16.19
C ASP A 19 -12.85 -3.14 -14.71
N ASN A 20 -11.63 -3.54 -14.39
CA ASN A 20 -11.13 -3.50 -13.03
C ASN A 20 -9.88 -2.61 -13.01
N PRO A 21 -9.98 -1.31 -13.38
CA PRO A 21 -8.98 -0.39 -12.86
C PRO A 21 -9.15 -0.47 -11.35
N ALA A 22 -8.18 -1.09 -10.65
CA ALA A 22 -8.16 -1.18 -9.18
C ALA A 22 -8.40 0.18 -8.50
N TRP A 23 -8.23 1.26 -9.28
CA TRP A 23 -8.38 2.65 -8.94
C TRP A 23 -9.52 3.29 -9.75
N LYS A 24 -10.50 3.87 -9.06
CA LYS A 24 -11.63 4.57 -9.68
C LYS A 24 -11.27 6.04 -9.93
N ILE A 25 -11.77 6.59 -11.05
CA ILE A 25 -11.69 8.03 -11.35
C ILE A 25 -12.44 8.80 -10.25
N ASN A 26 -11.92 9.98 -9.87
CA ASN A 26 -12.48 10.85 -8.82
C ASN A 26 -12.59 10.19 -7.43
N LYS A 27 -11.79 9.15 -7.16
CA LYS A 27 -11.63 8.58 -5.81
C LYS A 27 -10.22 8.82 -5.27
N GLU A 28 -10.16 9.20 -4.00
CA GLU A 28 -8.93 9.23 -3.22
C GLU A 28 -8.94 8.05 -2.25
N TYR A 29 -7.87 7.28 -2.26
CA TYR A 29 -7.65 6.14 -1.39
C TYR A 29 -6.69 6.55 -0.30
N LYS A 30 -7.06 6.35 0.97
CA LYS A 30 -6.25 6.71 2.12
C LYS A 30 -5.87 5.45 2.88
N TYR A 31 -4.58 5.25 3.08
CA TYR A 31 -4.02 4.09 3.75
C TYR A 31 -3.24 4.55 4.99
N SER A 32 -3.39 3.80 6.08
CA SER A 32 -2.45 3.85 7.20
C SER A 32 -1.30 2.91 6.88
N VAL A 33 -0.09 3.44 6.79
CA VAL A 33 1.12 2.66 6.54
C VAL A 33 1.83 2.51 7.86
N THR A 34 2.10 1.27 8.26
CA THR A 34 2.91 0.93 9.43
C THR A 34 4.01 -0.03 9.01
N GLY A 35 5.19 0.17 9.58
CA GLY A 35 6.36 -0.66 9.32
C GLY A 35 7.13 -0.87 10.61
N ARG A 36 7.81 -2.02 10.70
CA ARG A 36 8.74 -2.31 11.78
C ARG A 36 9.96 -3.03 11.25
N THR A 37 11.12 -2.62 11.75
CA THR A 37 12.39 -3.30 11.53
C THR A 37 12.97 -3.59 12.90
N LEU A 38 13.12 -4.87 13.23
CA LEU A 38 13.69 -5.30 14.51
C LEU A 38 14.97 -6.10 14.28
N THR A 39 15.82 -6.11 15.29
CA THR A 39 16.98 -7.00 15.42
C THR A 39 16.94 -7.61 16.82
N ALA A 40 17.42 -8.85 16.95
CA ALA A 40 17.47 -9.56 18.22
C ALA A 40 18.67 -10.50 18.27
N LEU A 41 19.20 -10.69 19.47
CA LEU A 41 20.18 -11.72 19.75
C LEU A 41 19.48 -12.95 20.37
N HIS A 42 18.85 -13.74 19.51
CA HIS A 42 17.92 -14.82 19.89
C HIS A 42 18.56 -15.88 20.80
N GLN A 43 19.89 -16.07 20.74
CA GLN A 43 20.59 -17.07 21.55
C GLN A 43 20.79 -16.65 23.00
N VAL A 44 20.66 -15.37 23.33
CA VAL A 44 20.94 -14.83 24.67
C VAL A 44 19.65 -14.40 25.36
N SER A 45 18.72 -13.74 24.66
CA SER A 45 17.40 -13.41 25.20
C SER A 45 16.45 -12.92 24.11
N ASN A 46 15.14 -12.92 24.40
CA ASN A 46 14.11 -12.30 23.56
C ASN A 46 14.08 -10.77 23.68
N GLN A 47 15.25 -10.13 23.70
CA GLN A 47 15.39 -8.69 23.63
C GLN A 47 15.44 -8.26 22.17
N TYR A 48 14.56 -7.31 21.83
CA TYR A 48 14.46 -6.75 20.50
C TYR A 48 14.81 -5.26 20.56
N ALA A 49 15.60 -4.82 19.57
CA ALA A 49 15.85 -3.42 19.31
C ALA A 49 15.44 -3.10 17.88
N GLY A 50 14.96 -1.90 17.60
CA GLY A 50 14.48 -1.60 16.26
C GLY A 50 13.87 -0.22 16.09
N ILE A 51 13.28 -0.03 14.91
CA ILE A 51 12.58 1.19 14.51
C ILE A 51 11.18 0.82 14.05
N LEU A 52 10.20 1.58 14.52
CA LEU A 52 8.84 1.60 14.02
C LEU A 52 8.64 2.83 13.15
N ILE A 53 7.85 2.66 12.10
CA ILE A 53 7.48 3.74 11.18
C ILE A 53 5.97 3.74 11.05
N ARG A 54 5.37 4.92 11.03
CA ARG A 54 3.97 5.09 10.64
C ARG A 54 3.78 6.33 9.79
N ALA A 55 2.83 6.28 8.86
CA ALA A 55 2.48 7.40 8.00
C ALA A 55 1.06 7.26 7.44
N SER A 56 0.54 8.34 6.85
CA SER A 56 -0.67 8.31 6.03
C SER A 56 -0.29 8.43 4.55
N LEU A 57 -0.68 7.44 3.74
CA LEU A 57 -0.49 7.43 2.29
C LEU A 57 -1.83 7.75 1.61
N SER A 58 -1.86 8.77 0.76
CA SER A 58 -2.99 9.01 -0.14
C SER A 58 -2.61 8.69 -1.59
N LEU A 59 -3.53 8.02 -2.29
CA LEU A 59 -3.41 7.65 -3.70
C LEU A 59 -4.63 8.17 -4.46
N ARG A 60 -4.41 8.73 -5.65
CA ARG A 60 -5.49 9.12 -6.58
C ARG A 60 -5.09 8.82 -8.01
N LEU A 61 -6.08 8.46 -8.83
CA LEU A 61 -5.86 8.23 -10.26
C LEU A 61 -5.58 9.56 -10.96
N LYS A 62 -4.48 9.64 -11.72
CA LYS A 62 -4.14 10.78 -12.59
C LYS A 62 -4.53 10.49 -14.04
N SER A 63 -4.24 9.27 -14.49
CA SER A 63 -4.62 8.75 -15.81
C SER A 63 -4.78 7.22 -15.70
N PRO A 64 -5.32 6.50 -16.70
CA PRO A 64 -5.46 5.04 -16.65
C PRO A 64 -4.16 4.30 -16.29
N ASN A 65 -3.01 4.87 -16.65
CA ASN A 65 -1.69 4.29 -16.44
C ASN A 65 -0.84 5.06 -15.42
N SER A 66 -1.44 5.94 -14.60
CA SER A 66 -0.68 6.60 -13.54
C SER A 66 -1.50 7.05 -12.33
N LEU A 67 -0.86 6.95 -11.16
CA LEU A 67 -1.38 7.43 -9.88
C LEU A 67 -0.54 8.61 -9.40
N ILE A 68 -1.18 9.50 -8.64
CA ILE A 68 -0.46 10.45 -7.78
C ILE A 68 -0.53 9.93 -6.36
N ALA A 69 0.62 9.85 -5.72
CA ALA A 69 0.80 9.41 -4.35
C ALA A 69 1.34 10.53 -3.47
N LYS A 70 0.96 10.54 -2.20
CA LYS A 70 1.49 11.45 -1.18
C LYS A 70 1.60 10.75 0.17
N ILE A 71 2.75 10.83 0.81
CA ILE A 71 2.93 10.51 2.22
C ILE A 71 2.75 11.78 3.05
N SER A 72 2.06 11.65 4.17
CA SER A 72 1.84 12.73 5.11
C SER A 72 2.01 12.24 6.55
N LYS A 73 2.44 13.15 7.42
CA LYS A 73 2.68 12.89 8.85
C LYS A 73 3.55 11.64 9.11
N PRO A 74 4.67 11.46 8.39
CA PRO A 74 5.55 10.34 8.65
C PRO A 74 6.21 10.49 10.01
N GLN A 75 6.18 9.43 10.81
CA GLN A 75 6.75 9.39 12.15
C GLN A 75 7.54 8.10 12.32
N TYR A 76 8.54 8.16 13.18
CA TYR A 76 9.32 7.01 13.59
C TYR A 76 9.43 6.94 15.11
N ALA A 77 9.65 5.74 15.65
CA ALA A 77 9.95 5.54 17.05
C ALA A 77 11.00 4.44 17.19
N SER A 78 11.97 4.67 18.06
CA SER A 78 12.93 3.62 18.44
C SER A 78 12.32 2.74 19.51
N ILE A 79 12.58 1.44 19.43
CA ILE A 79 12.16 0.49 20.46
C ILE A 79 13.35 -0.30 20.98
N HIS A 80 13.32 -0.57 22.28
CA HIS A 80 14.26 -1.44 22.96
C HIS A 80 13.52 -2.15 24.09
N THR A 81 12.96 -3.32 23.80
CA THR A 81 12.07 -4.00 24.74
C THR A 81 12.13 -5.53 24.59
N LYS A 82 11.59 -6.24 25.58
CA LYS A 82 11.43 -7.69 25.52
C LYS A 82 10.10 -8.00 24.85
N LEU A 83 10.15 -8.73 23.74
CA LEU A 83 8.96 -9.17 23.03
C LEU A 83 8.84 -10.69 23.14
N PRO A 84 7.63 -11.26 23.30
CA PRO A 84 7.45 -12.71 23.31
C PRO A 84 7.78 -13.37 21.97
N GLY A 85 7.87 -12.58 20.89
CA GLY A 85 8.36 -13.01 19.58
C GLY A 85 8.27 -11.87 18.55
N TRP A 86 8.80 -12.10 17.35
CA TRP A 86 8.82 -11.11 16.27
C TRP A 86 7.43 -10.58 15.89
N SER A 87 6.42 -11.45 15.88
CA SER A 87 5.05 -11.10 15.49
C SER A 87 4.29 -10.33 16.56
N ALA A 88 4.78 -10.31 17.80
CA ALA A 88 4.07 -9.74 18.95
C ALA A 88 3.71 -8.27 18.74
N PRO A 89 2.56 -7.81 19.29
CA PRO A 89 2.23 -6.40 19.29
C PRO A 89 3.25 -5.64 20.14
N ILE A 90 3.58 -4.42 19.73
CA ILE A 90 4.51 -3.58 20.46
C ILE A 90 3.70 -2.72 21.44
N PRO A 91 4.05 -2.72 22.74
CA PRO A 91 3.34 -1.91 23.72
C PRO A 91 3.39 -0.42 23.37
N ASP A 92 2.23 0.19 23.14
CA ASP A 92 2.12 1.61 22.77
C ASP A 92 2.71 2.57 23.83
N ARG A 93 2.74 2.13 25.10
CA ARG A 93 3.12 2.96 26.27
C ARG A 93 4.59 3.38 26.27
N GLU A 94 5.46 2.69 25.54
CA GLU A 94 6.91 2.96 25.48
C GLU A 94 7.33 3.64 24.17
N THR A 95 6.38 3.92 23.28
CA THR A 95 6.68 4.33 21.90
C THR A 95 6.67 5.86 21.77
N HIS A 96 7.84 6.47 21.88
CA HIS A 96 8.02 7.90 21.65
C HIS A 96 8.13 8.21 20.15
N TRP A 97 7.01 8.63 19.56
CA TRP A 97 6.94 8.98 18.14
C TRP A 97 7.55 10.35 17.85
N ASN A 98 8.58 10.35 17.00
CA ASN A 98 9.23 11.54 16.48
C ASN A 98 8.86 11.75 15.01
N GLN A 99 8.87 12.99 14.56
CA GLN A 99 8.64 13.30 13.15
C GLN A 99 9.79 12.77 12.30
N LEU A 100 9.47 12.01 11.25
CA LEU A 100 10.44 11.55 10.27
C LEU A 100 10.57 12.64 9.20
N PRO A 101 11.76 13.22 8.95
CA PRO A 101 11.94 14.29 7.96
C PRO A 101 11.93 13.72 6.53
N LEU A 102 10.76 13.28 6.06
CA LEU A 102 10.53 12.83 4.70
C LEU A 102 9.91 13.97 3.87
N SER A 103 10.20 14.01 2.57
CA SER A 103 9.50 14.93 1.68
C SER A 103 8.00 14.59 1.61
N GLU A 104 7.15 15.57 1.88
CA GLU A 104 5.70 15.44 1.69
C GLU A 104 5.23 15.86 0.28
N LYS A 105 6.18 16.03 -0.66
CA LYS A 105 5.85 16.35 -2.06
C LYS A 105 5.16 15.15 -2.71
N PRO A 106 4.02 15.34 -3.40
CA PRO A 106 3.40 14.27 -4.15
C PRO A 106 4.33 13.75 -5.27
N TRP A 107 4.27 12.46 -5.55
CA TRP A 107 4.98 11.83 -6.66
C TRP A 107 4.03 11.04 -7.56
N GLU A 108 4.46 10.76 -8.78
CA GLU A 108 3.70 9.95 -9.74
C GLU A 108 4.18 8.50 -9.72
N ILE A 109 3.24 7.56 -9.70
CA ILE A 109 3.48 6.13 -9.85
C ILE A 109 2.98 5.75 -11.25
N LYS A 110 3.85 5.19 -12.07
CA LYS A 110 3.48 4.67 -13.40
C LYS A 110 2.96 3.24 -13.27
N LEU A 111 1.92 2.95 -14.05
CA LEU A 111 1.31 1.64 -14.10
C LEU A 111 1.42 1.09 -15.52
N LYS A 112 1.74 -0.20 -15.62
CA LYS A 112 1.63 -0.99 -16.85
C LYS A 112 0.68 -2.15 -16.56
N ASP A 113 -0.48 -2.15 -17.22
CA ASP A 113 -1.53 -3.17 -17.03
C ASP A 113 -1.94 -3.36 -15.56
N GLY A 114 -1.96 -2.25 -14.79
CA GLY A 114 -2.30 -2.25 -13.36
C GLY A 114 -1.14 -2.61 -12.41
N LEU A 115 0.03 -2.98 -12.94
CA LEU A 115 1.25 -3.26 -12.17
C LEU A 115 2.13 -2.02 -12.07
N VAL A 116 2.81 -1.84 -10.95
CA VAL A 116 3.81 -0.76 -10.79
C VAL A 116 5.01 -1.05 -11.68
N SER A 117 5.41 -0.07 -12.50
CA SER A 117 6.51 -0.16 -13.48
C SER A 117 7.57 0.91 -13.25
#